data_AF-A0A543ACG5-F1
#
_entry.id   AF-A0A543ACG5-F1
#
_cell.length_a   1.000
_cell.length_b   1.000
_cell.length_c   1.000
_cell.angle_alpha   90.00
_cell.angle_beta   90.00
_cell.angle_gamma   90.00
#
_symmetry.space_group_name_H-M   'P 1'
#
loop_
_entity.id
_entity.type
_entity.pdbx_description
1 polymer ?
#
loop_
_entity_poly.entity_id
_entity_poly.type
_entity_poly.pdbx_seq_one_letter_code
_entity_poly.pdbx_strand_id
1 'polypeptide(L)'
;MNYSYPPPPAASGVTALDQEIHKAAAEGWTVANRDSYNAVLTKGGKVRHVMHGIISLLTCGVWLWGWAIVGILGARQTMTLTMDASGHVNRQGPKSRAPYLAGVAGLFVILVIVGALIPNEDDASTATDPGESAAQGAGTEAEEAAAPAKDEEKASKPKPKAKAKPTVVDASDLVKEFQDSEFTADKKYKGKTLKITGGVVTTIDAQIFNDEKYDVSFNGGADFEFLSITCSSVADKYLDKLSPGQDVTVVGEFKDGGDLGVEMKSCDF
;
A
#
# COMPACT_ATOMS: atom_id res chain seq x y z
N MET A 1 50.55 9.05 11.98
CA MET A 1 49.84 10.32 11.68
C MET A 1 49.34 10.86 13.01
N ASN A 2 49.85 12.01 13.45
CA ASN A 2 49.50 12.56 14.76
C ASN A 2 48.26 13.47 14.59
N TYR A 3 47.10 13.05 15.10
CA TYR A 3 45.92 13.92 15.14
C TYR A 3 46.09 14.89 16.31
N SER A 4 46.75 16.02 16.04
CA SER A 4 46.85 17.11 17.00
C SER A 4 45.48 17.79 17.09
N TYR A 5 44.69 17.40 18.09
CA TYR A 5 43.43 18.08 18.37
C TYR A 5 43.71 19.55 18.76
N PRO A 6 42.94 20.52 18.23
CA PRO A 6 43.02 21.91 18.68
C PRO A 6 42.58 22.02 20.15
N PRO A 7 42.95 23.09 20.87
CA PRO A 7 42.46 23.31 22.24
C PRO A 7 40.94 23.46 22.27
N PRO A 8 40.28 23.17 23.42
CA PRO A 8 38.83 23.32 23.56
C PRO A 8 38.39 24.78 23.35
N PRO A 9 37.27 25.03 22.65
CA PRO A 9 36.73 26.38 22.51
C PRO A 9 36.37 26.96 23.88
N ALA A 10 36.49 28.28 24.02
CA ALA A 10 36.22 28.98 25.27
C ALA A 10 34.78 28.72 25.76
N ALA A 11 34.61 28.57 27.07
CA ALA A 11 33.35 28.14 27.70
C ALA A 11 32.22 29.20 27.70
N SER A 12 32.27 30.17 26.79
CA SER A 12 31.42 31.37 26.79
C SER A 12 30.63 31.53 25.49
N GLY A 13 29.38 31.05 25.51
CA GLY A 13 28.35 31.36 24.51
C GLY A 13 28.44 30.57 23.20
N VAL A 14 27.25 30.24 22.67
CA VAL A 14 26.95 29.66 21.35
C VAL A 14 28.15 29.55 20.40
N THR A 15 28.69 28.35 20.24
CA THR A 15 29.82 28.13 19.33
C THR A 15 29.40 28.33 17.87
N ALA A 16 30.34 28.60 16.97
CA ALA A 16 30.04 28.63 15.52
C ALA A 16 29.40 27.32 15.03
N LEU A 17 29.76 26.19 15.66
CA LEU A 17 29.14 24.89 15.44
C LEU A 17 27.68 24.85 15.91
N ASP A 18 27.34 25.43 17.08
CA ASP A 18 25.95 25.55 17.55
C ASP A 18 25.07 26.35 16.58
N GLN A 19 25.57 27.50 16.10
CA GLN A 19 24.83 28.34 15.15
C GLN A 19 24.54 27.58 13.85
N GLU A 20 25.50 26.80 13.36
CA GLU A 20 25.33 26.02 12.13
C GLU A 20 24.47 24.76 12.32
N ILE A 21 24.47 24.15 13.52
CA ILE A 21 23.51 23.12 13.92
C ILE A 21 22.09 23.69 13.96
N HIS A 22 21.87 24.87 14.55
CA HIS A 22 20.55 25.50 14.58
C HIS A 22 20.03 25.82 13.17
N LYS A 23 20.91 26.30 12.28
CA LYS A 23 20.58 26.52 10.87
C LYS A 23 20.23 25.21 10.15
N ALA A 24 21.00 24.15 10.34
CA ALA A 24 20.69 22.83 9.78
C ALA A 24 19.39 22.23 10.36
N ALA A 25 19.07 22.49 11.63
CA ALA A 25 17.80 22.08 12.24
C ALA A 25 16.60 22.79 11.57
N ALA A 26 16.72 24.08 11.26
CA ALA A 26 15.71 24.81 10.47
C ALA A 26 15.60 24.29 9.02
N GLU A 27 16.68 23.78 8.45
CA GLU A 27 16.68 23.05 7.17
C GLU A 27 16.10 21.62 7.29
N GLY A 28 15.61 21.20 8.46
CA GLY A 28 14.97 19.90 8.70
C GLY A 28 15.94 18.73 8.92
N TRP A 29 17.16 18.99 9.41
CA TRP A 29 18.10 17.95 9.84
C TRP A 29 17.96 17.62 11.33
N THR A 30 18.16 16.36 11.71
CA THR A 30 18.21 15.92 13.11
C THR A 30 19.65 15.66 13.55
N VAL A 31 20.02 16.06 14.76
CA VAL A 31 21.35 15.77 15.33
C VAL A 31 21.42 14.29 15.71
N ALA A 32 22.37 13.56 15.14
CA ALA A 32 22.58 12.13 15.40
C ALA A 32 23.76 11.88 16.35
N ASN A 33 24.82 12.68 16.26
CA ASN A 33 25.90 12.74 17.25
C ASN A 33 26.51 14.15 17.30
N ARG A 34 27.06 14.55 18.45
CA ARG A 34 27.74 15.83 18.66
C ARG A 34 28.93 15.68 19.61
N ASP A 35 30.09 16.11 19.13
CA ASP A 35 31.31 16.31 19.91
C ASP A 35 31.64 17.82 20.00
N SER A 36 32.74 18.18 20.67
CA SER A 36 33.18 19.58 20.81
C SER A 36 33.61 20.26 19.50
N TYR A 37 33.92 19.49 18.46
CA TYR A 37 34.41 19.99 17.16
C TYR A 37 33.65 19.44 15.95
N ASN A 38 32.85 18.40 16.13
CA ASN A 38 32.17 17.70 15.05
C ASN A 38 30.71 17.49 15.40
N ALA A 39 29.83 17.58 14.42
CA ALA A 39 28.44 17.16 14.56
C ALA A 39 28.00 16.35 13.34
N VAL A 40 27.36 15.22 13.60
CA VAL A 40 26.76 14.37 12.56
C VAL A 40 25.26 14.60 12.58
N LEU A 41 24.75 15.11 11.47
CA LEU A 41 23.34 15.40 11.23
C LEU A 41 22.76 14.34 10.28
N THR A 42 21.52 13.91 10.53
CA THR A 42 20.80 13.00 9.63
C THR A 42 19.46 13.55 9.17
N LYS A 43 19.08 13.24 7.92
CA LYS A 43 17.80 13.63 7.33
C LYS A 43 17.23 12.49 6.49
N GLY A 44 15.91 12.31 6.49
CA GLY A 44 15.23 11.19 5.84
C GLY A 44 15.02 9.97 6.75
N GLY A 45 13.99 9.19 6.44
CA GLY A 45 13.52 8.05 7.24
C GLY A 45 13.82 6.68 6.62
N LYS A 46 13.52 5.61 7.35
CA LYS A 46 13.63 4.23 6.82
C LYS A 46 12.41 3.92 5.95
N VAL A 47 12.62 3.78 4.63
CA VAL A 47 11.56 3.36 3.70
C VAL A 47 11.03 1.99 4.13
N ARG A 48 9.70 1.85 4.29
CA ARG A 48 9.05 0.57 4.59
C ARG A 48 8.99 -0.28 3.32
N HIS A 49 10.03 -1.07 3.11
CA HIS A 49 10.22 -1.89 1.91
C HIS A 49 9.10 -2.91 1.66
N VAL A 50 8.45 -3.44 2.71
CA VAL A 50 7.43 -4.50 2.62
C VAL A 50 6.20 -4.08 1.80
N MET A 51 5.57 -2.96 2.14
CA MET A 51 4.37 -2.44 1.45
C MET A 51 4.62 -2.25 -0.05
N HIS A 52 5.78 -1.72 -0.40
CA HIS A 52 6.15 -1.46 -1.79
C HIS A 52 6.46 -2.74 -2.57
N GLY A 53 6.98 -3.79 -1.91
CA GLY A 53 7.16 -5.10 -2.52
C GLY A 53 5.85 -5.75 -2.95
N ILE A 54 4.79 -5.57 -2.14
CA ILE A 54 3.42 -6.02 -2.47
C ILE A 54 2.89 -5.27 -3.70
N ILE A 55 3.03 -3.95 -3.74
CA ILE A 55 2.59 -3.14 -4.90
C ILE A 55 3.42 -3.49 -6.17
N SER A 56 4.71 -3.79 -6.04
CA SER A 56 5.53 -4.27 -7.16
C SER A 56 5.10 -5.64 -7.68
N LEU A 57 4.57 -6.53 -6.83
CA LEU A 57 3.97 -7.80 -7.25
C LEU A 57 2.68 -7.54 -8.04
N LEU A 58 1.80 -6.67 -7.53
CA LEU A 58 0.50 -6.35 -8.15
C LEU A 58 0.61 -5.59 -9.48
N THR A 59 1.71 -4.87 -9.70
CA THR A 59 1.96 -4.06 -10.91
C THR A 59 2.93 -4.70 -11.90
N CYS A 60 3.15 -6.02 -11.80
CA CYS A 60 4.09 -6.78 -12.65
C CYS A 60 5.49 -6.13 -12.76
N GLY A 61 5.98 -5.56 -11.66
CA GLY A 61 7.28 -4.90 -11.58
C GLY A 61 7.34 -3.46 -12.12
N VAL A 62 6.27 -2.89 -12.68
CA VAL A 62 6.27 -1.48 -13.13
C VAL A 62 6.53 -0.53 -11.96
N TRP A 63 6.00 -0.83 -10.77
CA TRP A 63 6.25 -0.06 -9.55
C TRP A 63 7.70 -0.13 -9.03
N LEU A 64 8.54 -1.07 -9.50
CA LEU A 64 9.96 -1.13 -9.11
C LEU A 64 10.73 0.12 -9.54
N TRP A 65 10.28 0.82 -10.58
CA TRP A 65 10.86 2.09 -11.02
C TRP A 65 10.52 3.24 -10.08
N GLY A 66 9.26 3.31 -9.64
CA GLY A 66 8.85 4.17 -8.53
C GLY A 66 9.66 3.86 -7.26
N TRP A 67 9.92 2.57 -7.01
CA TRP A 67 10.73 2.12 -5.88
C TRP A 67 12.20 2.52 -5.96
N ALA A 68 12.81 2.48 -7.15
CA ALA A 68 14.16 2.98 -7.38
C ALA A 68 14.23 4.50 -7.13
N ILE A 69 13.25 5.27 -7.61
CA ILE A 69 13.18 6.73 -7.39
C ILE A 69 12.98 7.05 -5.90
N VAL A 70 11.99 6.43 -5.24
CA VAL A 70 11.72 6.61 -3.80
C VAL A 70 12.89 6.14 -2.94
N GLY A 71 13.58 5.06 -3.31
CA GLY A 71 14.81 4.60 -2.63
C GLY A 71 15.99 5.55 -2.81
N ILE A 72 16.10 6.24 -3.95
CA ILE A 72 17.16 7.23 -4.18
C ILE A 72 16.85 8.55 -3.46
N LEU A 73 15.58 8.99 -3.42
CA LEU A 73 15.16 10.23 -2.76
C LEU A 73 15.02 10.08 -1.24
N GLY A 74 14.47 8.96 -0.76
CA GLY A 74 14.13 8.71 0.64
C GLY A 74 15.25 8.11 1.49
N ALA A 75 16.41 7.79 0.92
CA ALA A 75 17.52 7.25 1.71
C ALA A 75 18.01 8.24 2.77
N ARG A 76 18.37 7.72 3.95
CA ARG A 76 18.94 8.51 5.05
C ARG A 76 20.21 9.24 4.59
N GLN A 77 20.14 10.56 4.56
CA GLN A 77 21.25 11.44 4.30
C GLN A 77 22.01 11.70 5.60
N THR A 78 23.34 11.72 5.52
CA THR A 78 24.25 12.10 6.60
C THR A 78 25.03 13.34 6.17
N MET A 79 25.08 14.36 7.01
CA MET A 79 25.95 15.53 6.83
C MET A 79 26.86 15.65 8.06
N THR A 80 28.15 15.79 7.83
CA THR A 80 29.12 16.02 8.91
C THR A 80 29.54 17.48 8.90
N LEU A 81 29.35 18.16 10.03
CA LEU A 81 29.94 19.46 10.32
C LEU A 81 31.26 19.20 11.03
N THR A 82 32.36 19.79 10.54
CA THR A 82 33.67 19.74 11.19
C THR A 82 34.20 21.14 11.39
N MET A 83 34.50 21.53 12.63
CA MET A 83 35.08 22.82 12.98
C MET A 83 36.61 22.73 12.97
N ASP A 84 37.26 23.60 12.19
CA ASP A 84 38.73 23.67 12.13
C ASP A 84 39.33 24.51 13.27
N ALA A 85 40.67 24.52 13.36
CA ALA A 85 41.39 25.26 14.39
C ALA A 85 41.26 26.79 14.28
N SER A 86 40.82 27.31 13.13
CA SER A 86 40.45 28.72 12.91
C SER A 86 38.99 29.03 13.28
N GLY A 87 38.21 28.02 13.67
CA GLY A 87 36.81 28.17 14.05
C GLY A 87 35.83 28.21 12.88
N HIS A 88 36.29 27.95 11.64
CA HIS A 88 35.39 27.79 10.51
C HIS A 88 34.75 26.40 10.53
N VAL A 89 33.45 26.34 10.22
CA VAL A 89 32.68 25.08 10.14
C VAL A 89 32.58 24.66 8.68
N ASN A 90 33.20 23.53 8.34
CA ASN A 90 33.10 22.92 7.02
C ASN A 90 31.90 21.97 6.96
N ARG A 91 31.03 22.13 5.95
CA ARG A 91 29.88 21.25 5.69
C ARG A 91 30.28 20.14 4.71
N GLN A 92 30.48 18.92 5.21
CA GLN A 92 30.57 17.73 4.35
C GLN A 92 29.18 17.10 4.19
N GLY A 93 28.43 17.59 3.20
CA GLY A 93 27.10 17.09 2.83
C GLY A 93 27.14 15.77 2.07
N PRO A 94 25.99 15.09 1.91
CA PRO A 94 25.87 13.90 1.09
C PRO A 94 26.22 14.21 -0.38
N LYS A 95 26.96 13.30 -1.04
CA LYS A 95 27.25 13.40 -2.49
C LYS A 95 25.96 13.46 -3.29
N SER A 96 25.91 14.32 -4.32
CA SER A 96 24.71 14.51 -5.13
C SER A 96 24.29 13.21 -5.83
N ARG A 97 22.99 12.88 -5.71
CA ARG A 97 22.42 11.65 -6.28
C ARG A 97 21.79 11.84 -7.68
N ALA A 98 21.84 13.06 -8.20
CA ALA A 98 21.39 13.42 -9.55
C ALA A 98 21.88 12.47 -10.68
N PRO A 99 23.17 12.06 -10.76
CA PRO A 99 23.60 11.13 -11.82
C PRO A 99 22.96 9.74 -11.70
N TYR A 100 22.64 9.27 -10.49
CA TYR A 100 21.96 8.00 -10.28
C TYR A 100 20.48 8.06 -10.67
N LEU A 101 19.79 9.17 -10.38
CA LEU A 101 18.42 9.41 -10.85
C LEU A 101 18.35 9.48 -12.37
N ALA A 102 19.28 10.19 -13.01
CA ALA A 102 19.38 10.27 -14.46
C ALA A 102 19.64 8.89 -15.10
N GLY A 103 20.52 8.07 -14.52
CA GLY A 103 20.78 6.71 -14.99
C GLY A 103 19.56 5.78 -14.89
N VAL A 104 18.83 5.82 -13.78
CA VAL A 104 17.59 5.05 -13.60
C VAL A 104 16.50 5.50 -14.57
N ALA A 105 16.29 6.80 -14.72
CA ALA A 105 15.30 7.34 -15.66
C ALA A 105 15.64 6.97 -17.13
N GLY A 106 16.92 7.06 -17.52
CA GLY A 106 17.39 6.65 -18.85
C GLY A 106 17.16 5.16 -19.12
N LEU A 107 17.46 4.29 -18.15
CA LEU A 107 17.26 2.85 -18.29
C LEU A 107 15.77 2.48 -18.42
N PHE A 108 14.87 3.16 -17.69
CA PHE A 108 13.43 2.97 -17.83
C PHE A 108 12.93 3.32 -19.23
N VAL A 109 13.33 4.49 -19.76
CA VAL A 109 12.94 4.94 -21.11
C VAL A 109 13.45 3.97 -22.18
N ILE A 110 14.67 3.45 -22.05
CA ILE A 110 15.20 2.42 -22.95
C ILE A 110 14.35 1.15 -22.92
N LEU A 111 13.97 0.66 -21.73
CA LEU A 111 13.15 -0.55 -21.61
C LEU A 111 11.73 -0.39 -22.14
N VAL A 112 11.11 0.79 -21.97
CA VAL A 112 9.80 1.10 -22.57
C VAL A 112 9.88 1.13 -24.09
N ILE A 113 10.94 1.74 -24.66
CA ILE A 113 11.15 1.76 -26.12
C ILE A 113 11.41 0.36 -26.66
N VAL A 114 12.22 -0.45 -25.99
CA VAL A 114 12.48 -1.84 -26.40
C VAL A 114 11.21 -2.69 -26.32
N GLY A 115 10.43 -2.58 -25.24
CA GLY A 115 9.15 -3.29 -25.10
C GLY A 115 8.11 -2.90 -26.16
N ALA A 116 8.10 -1.64 -26.60
CA ALA A 116 7.23 -1.16 -27.67
C ALA A 116 7.68 -1.55 -29.10
N LEU A 117 8.89 -2.13 -29.24
CA LEU A 117 9.45 -2.57 -30.52
C LEU A 117 9.47 -4.11 -30.68
N ILE A 118 8.96 -4.86 -29.71
CA ILE A 118 8.73 -6.30 -29.85
C ILE A 118 7.37 -6.49 -30.55
N PRO A 119 7.31 -7.05 -31.77
CA PRO A 119 6.03 -7.40 -32.37
C PRO A 119 5.37 -8.54 -31.59
N ASN A 120 4.06 -8.44 -31.36
CA ASN A 120 3.27 -9.59 -30.89
C ASN A 120 3.04 -10.52 -32.09
N GLU A 121 3.80 -11.61 -32.16
CA GLU A 121 3.55 -12.73 -33.07
C GLU A 121 2.85 -13.85 -32.29
N ASP A 122 1.52 -13.88 -32.38
CA ASP A 122 0.74 -15.08 -32.07
C ASP A 122 0.93 -16.09 -33.23
N ASP A 123 1.77 -17.13 -33.05
CA ASP A 123 1.33 -18.54 -33.12
C ASP A 123 2.45 -19.58 -32.88
N ALA A 124 2.02 -20.80 -32.57
CA ALA A 124 2.77 -21.96 -32.10
C ALA A 124 3.99 -22.42 -32.94
N SER A 125 5.07 -22.85 -32.24
CA SER A 125 5.53 -24.27 -32.26
C SER A 125 6.77 -24.52 -31.38
N THR A 126 6.58 -25.24 -30.26
CA THR A 126 7.68 -25.89 -29.52
C THR A 126 7.87 -27.34 -29.99
N ALA A 127 8.89 -27.56 -30.81
CA ALA A 127 9.56 -28.84 -31.05
C ALA A 127 10.95 -28.53 -31.69
N THR A 128 12.07 -29.17 -31.36
CA THR A 128 12.29 -30.39 -30.59
C THR A 128 13.72 -30.37 -30.00
N ASP A 129 13.90 -30.85 -28.77
CA ASP A 129 15.21 -31.34 -28.27
C ASP A 129 15.49 -32.71 -28.94
N PRO A 130 16.76 -33.17 -29.10
CA PRO A 130 17.25 -34.16 -28.13
C PRO A 130 18.79 -34.19 -27.91
N GLY A 131 19.20 -34.56 -26.69
CA GLY A 131 20.57 -35.03 -26.40
C GLY A 131 20.87 -35.15 -24.89
N GLU A 132 20.15 -35.96 -24.10
CA GLU A 132 20.18 -37.43 -24.02
C GLU A 132 20.99 -37.95 -22.79
N SER A 133 20.46 -39.01 -22.17
CA SER A 133 21.08 -39.91 -21.18
C SER A 133 21.30 -39.39 -19.73
N ALA A 134 20.93 -40.15 -18.69
CA ALA A 134 20.11 -41.37 -18.65
C ALA A 134 19.58 -41.65 -17.23
N ALA A 135 18.33 -42.16 -17.16
CA ALA A 135 17.91 -43.39 -16.44
C ALA A 135 18.13 -43.52 -14.90
N GLN A 136 17.37 -44.32 -14.13
CA GLN A 136 16.10 -45.09 -14.21
C GLN A 136 15.81 -45.52 -12.74
N GLY A 137 14.65 -46.02 -12.30
CA GLY A 137 13.37 -46.36 -12.94
C GLY A 137 12.27 -46.43 -11.86
N ALA A 138 10.99 -46.48 -12.24
CA ALA A 138 10.18 -47.71 -12.38
C ALA A 138 9.54 -48.19 -11.04
N GLY A 139 8.21 -48.32 -10.93
CA GLY A 139 7.17 -48.07 -11.95
C GLY A 139 5.72 -48.04 -11.41
N THR A 140 4.77 -47.83 -12.32
CA THR A 140 3.67 -48.76 -12.71
C THR A 140 3.07 -49.59 -11.54
N GLU A 141 1.76 -49.62 -11.20
CA GLU A 141 0.47 -49.37 -11.88
C GLU A 141 -0.65 -49.21 -10.78
N ALA A 142 -1.94 -48.89 -10.96
CA ALA A 142 -2.82 -48.66 -12.12
C ALA A 142 -4.05 -47.77 -11.75
N GLU A 143 -4.95 -47.57 -12.73
CA GLU A 143 -6.44 -47.48 -12.75
C GLU A 143 -7.28 -47.71 -11.45
N GLU A 144 -8.52 -47.20 -11.29
CA GLU A 144 -9.56 -46.85 -12.29
C GLU A 144 -10.54 -45.72 -11.83
N ALA A 145 -11.24 -45.16 -12.81
CA ALA A 145 -12.30 -44.14 -12.85
C ALA A 145 -13.25 -43.88 -11.66
N ALA A 146 -13.72 -42.62 -11.56
CA ALA A 146 -15.12 -42.28 -11.91
C ALA A 146 -15.40 -40.76 -12.01
N ALA A 147 -15.86 -40.34 -13.19
CA ALA A 147 -16.56 -39.08 -13.47
C ALA A 147 -17.44 -39.32 -14.73
N PRO A 148 -18.35 -38.42 -15.16
CA PRO A 148 -18.89 -37.23 -14.51
C PRO A 148 -20.44 -37.24 -14.44
N ALA A 149 -21.06 -36.18 -13.90
CA ALA A 149 -22.40 -35.76 -14.31
C ALA A 149 -22.54 -34.24 -14.19
N LYS A 150 -22.77 -33.57 -15.32
CA LYS A 150 -23.12 -32.16 -15.45
C LYS A 150 -24.58 -32.13 -15.89
N ASP A 151 -25.43 -31.34 -15.23
CA ASP A 151 -26.76 -31.05 -15.75
C ASP A 151 -27.20 -29.64 -15.35
N GLU A 152 -27.88 -28.98 -16.27
CA GLU A 152 -28.12 -27.53 -16.23
C GLU A 152 -29.53 -27.17 -15.71
N GLU A 153 -29.57 -26.08 -14.96
CA GLU A 153 -30.64 -25.06 -14.99
C GLU A 153 -32.12 -25.50 -15.10
N LYS A 154 -32.87 -25.39 -13.98
CA LYS A 154 -34.17 -24.69 -14.06
C LYS A 154 -34.65 -24.02 -12.78
N ALA A 155 -35.17 -22.81 -12.99
CA ALA A 155 -35.75 -21.90 -12.01
C ALA A 155 -36.70 -22.51 -10.96
N SER A 156 -36.59 -22.03 -9.72
CA SER A 156 -37.74 -21.92 -8.81
C SER A 156 -37.81 -20.51 -8.19
N LYS A 157 -38.93 -19.83 -8.43
CA LYS A 157 -39.23 -18.47 -7.94
C LYS A 157 -39.57 -18.53 -6.43
N PRO A 158 -39.24 -17.51 -5.62
CA PRO A 158 -38.91 -17.74 -4.21
C PRO A 158 -40.12 -17.89 -3.28
N LYS A 159 -39.94 -18.68 -2.22
CA LYS A 159 -40.79 -18.64 -1.01
C LYS A 159 -40.02 -17.91 0.11
N PRO A 160 -40.66 -17.05 0.93
CA PRO A 160 -39.93 -16.10 1.76
C PRO A 160 -39.26 -16.80 2.94
N LYS A 161 -37.92 -16.73 3.03
CA LYS A 161 -37.24 -16.98 4.31
C LYS A 161 -37.62 -15.85 5.25
N ALA A 162 -38.10 -16.20 6.45
CA ALA A 162 -38.50 -15.22 7.46
C ALA A 162 -37.31 -14.30 7.78
N LYS A 163 -37.52 -12.98 7.67
CA LYS A 163 -36.48 -11.97 7.91
C LYS A 163 -35.97 -12.10 9.34
N ALA A 164 -34.74 -12.56 9.51
CA ALA A 164 -33.99 -12.31 10.74
C ALA A 164 -33.94 -10.78 10.94
N LYS A 165 -34.23 -10.29 12.16
CA LYS A 165 -34.16 -8.86 12.42
C LYS A 165 -32.70 -8.40 12.23
N PRO A 166 -32.44 -7.31 11.50
CA PRO A 166 -31.08 -6.85 11.26
C PRO A 166 -30.42 -6.45 12.59
N THR A 167 -29.13 -6.75 12.73
CA THR A 167 -28.33 -6.27 13.86
C THR A 167 -28.06 -4.79 13.65
N VAL A 168 -28.56 -3.94 14.54
CA VAL A 168 -28.33 -2.48 14.45
C VAL A 168 -26.95 -2.16 15.01
N VAL A 169 -26.17 -1.35 14.30
CA VAL A 169 -24.82 -0.91 14.69
C VAL A 169 -24.59 0.51 14.14
N ASP A 170 -23.76 1.31 14.80
CA ASP A 170 -23.32 2.60 14.26
C ASP A 170 -22.17 2.40 13.26
N ALA A 171 -22.05 3.26 12.25
CA ALA A 171 -20.96 3.20 11.27
C ALA A 171 -19.58 3.36 11.94
N SER A 172 -19.46 4.28 12.91
CA SER A 172 -18.23 4.56 13.64
C SER A 172 -17.84 3.39 14.54
N ASP A 173 -18.81 2.82 15.27
CA ASP A 173 -18.60 1.64 16.11
C ASP A 173 -18.20 0.42 15.27
N LEU A 174 -18.85 0.21 14.12
CA LEU A 174 -18.52 -0.90 13.23
C LEU A 174 -17.10 -0.76 12.66
N VAL A 175 -16.75 0.40 12.10
CA VAL A 175 -15.40 0.70 11.60
C VAL A 175 -14.36 0.50 12.69
N LYS A 176 -14.63 0.97 13.92
CA LYS A 176 -13.73 0.84 15.06
C LYS A 176 -13.54 -0.61 15.50
N GLU A 177 -14.59 -1.43 15.54
CA GLU A 177 -14.45 -2.85 15.89
C GLU A 177 -13.54 -3.61 14.92
N PHE A 178 -13.55 -3.24 13.63
CA PHE A 178 -12.61 -3.80 12.64
C PHE A 178 -11.19 -3.24 12.78
N GLN A 179 -11.01 -1.96 13.12
CA GLN A 179 -9.69 -1.40 13.44
C GLN A 179 -9.06 -2.04 14.69
N ASP A 180 -9.86 -2.27 15.73
CA ASP A 180 -9.41 -2.87 17.00
C ASP A 180 -9.13 -4.38 16.86
N SER A 181 -10.02 -5.13 16.18
CA SER A 181 -9.85 -6.57 15.95
C SER A 181 -10.76 -7.13 14.85
N GLU A 182 -10.32 -7.05 13.59
CA GLU A 182 -10.90 -7.72 12.41
C GLU A 182 -11.39 -9.16 12.70
N PHE A 183 -10.52 -10.05 13.17
CA PHE A 183 -10.85 -11.45 13.49
C PHE A 183 -11.99 -11.62 14.51
N THR A 184 -12.17 -10.66 15.42
CA THR A 184 -13.26 -10.67 16.41
C THR A 184 -14.53 -10.11 15.79
N ALA A 185 -14.43 -9.04 15.01
CA ALA A 185 -15.53 -8.40 14.31
C ALA A 185 -16.12 -9.33 13.22
N ASP A 186 -15.30 -10.02 12.44
CA ASP A 186 -15.72 -11.07 11.50
C ASP A 186 -16.56 -12.13 12.20
N LYS A 187 -16.05 -12.73 13.28
CA LYS A 187 -16.80 -13.72 14.06
C LYS A 187 -18.12 -13.17 14.61
N LYS A 188 -18.17 -11.87 14.91
CA LYS A 188 -19.36 -11.19 15.41
C LYS A 188 -20.38 -10.92 14.31
N TYR A 189 -19.98 -10.65 13.06
CA TYR A 189 -20.88 -10.19 11.99
C TYR A 189 -21.10 -11.18 10.83
N LYS A 190 -20.26 -12.21 10.69
CA LYS A 190 -20.35 -13.22 9.62
C LYS A 190 -21.75 -13.85 9.53
N GLY A 191 -22.35 -13.75 8.35
CA GLY A 191 -23.69 -14.28 8.07
C GLY A 191 -24.86 -13.50 8.69
N LYS A 192 -24.65 -12.27 9.17
CA LYS A 192 -25.70 -11.39 9.67
C LYS A 192 -26.09 -10.32 8.66
N THR A 193 -27.38 -9.98 8.63
CA THR A 193 -27.84 -8.71 8.07
C THR A 193 -27.60 -7.60 9.09
N LEU A 194 -26.88 -6.56 8.70
CA LEU A 194 -26.63 -5.37 9.52
C LEU A 194 -27.58 -4.25 9.10
N LYS A 195 -28.00 -3.43 10.07
CA LYS A 195 -28.56 -2.11 9.83
C LYS A 195 -27.55 -1.10 10.40
N ILE A 196 -26.87 -0.39 9.53
CA ILE A 196 -25.85 0.58 9.90
C ILE A 196 -26.46 1.97 9.88
N THR A 197 -26.29 2.71 10.97
CA THR A 197 -26.73 4.11 11.10
C THR A 197 -25.54 5.06 11.18
N GLY A 198 -25.73 6.34 10.85
CA GLY A 198 -24.70 7.36 11.01
C GLY A 198 -23.54 7.26 10.02
N GLY A 199 -23.75 6.64 8.85
CA GLY A 199 -22.72 6.56 7.81
C GLY A 199 -22.64 7.84 6.99
N VAL A 200 -21.45 8.28 6.59
CA VAL A 200 -21.25 9.38 5.63
C VAL A 200 -20.64 8.83 4.34
N VAL A 201 -21.30 9.05 3.19
CA VAL A 201 -20.82 8.58 1.88
C VAL A 201 -19.48 9.24 1.56
N THR A 202 -18.46 8.42 1.25
CA THR A 202 -17.13 8.89 0.88
C THR A 202 -16.92 8.84 -0.63
N THR A 203 -17.23 7.69 -1.27
CA THR A 203 -17.08 7.52 -2.73
C THR A 203 -18.20 6.67 -3.32
N ILE A 204 -18.41 6.85 -4.63
CA ILE A 204 -19.34 6.07 -5.47
C ILE A 204 -18.56 5.77 -6.75
N ASP A 205 -18.07 4.54 -6.90
CA ASP A 205 -17.12 4.16 -7.94
C ASP A 205 -17.61 2.94 -8.71
N ALA A 206 -17.25 2.85 -9.98
CA ALA A 206 -17.46 1.64 -10.76
C ALA A 206 -16.47 0.52 -10.35
N GLN A 207 -16.88 -0.74 -10.39
CA GLN A 207 -16.03 -1.87 -10.04
C GLN A 207 -14.89 -2.01 -11.04
N ILE A 208 -13.68 -2.26 -10.53
CA ILE A 208 -12.42 -2.36 -11.29
C ILE A 208 -12.50 -3.37 -12.46
N PHE A 209 -13.38 -4.39 -12.34
CA PHE A 209 -13.55 -5.45 -13.33
C PHE A 209 -14.95 -5.47 -13.98
N ASN A 210 -15.83 -4.52 -13.66
CA ASN A 210 -17.17 -4.41 -14.25
C ASN A 210 -17.70 -2.97 -14.12
N ASP A 211 -17.61 -2.20 -15.20
CA ASP A 211 -18.04 -0.81 -15.27
C ASP A 211 -19.58 -0.61 -15.23
N GLU A 212 -20.36 -1.69 -15.36
CA GLU A 212 -21.82 -1.70 -15.15
C GLU A 212 -22.22 -1.91 -13.67
N LYS A 213 -21.25 -2.08 -12.75
CA LYS A 213 -21.49 -2.28 -11.32
C LYS A 213 -20.83 -1.18 -10.51
N TYR A 214 -21.62 -0.54 -9.65
CA TYR A 214 -21.13 0.50 -8.75
C TYR A 214 -21.07 -0.01 -7.32
N ASP A 215 -19.98 0.36 -6.65
CA ASP A 215 -19.78 0.17 -5.23
C ASP A 215 -19.88 1.53 -4.53
N VAL A 216 -20.55 1.56 -3.38
CA VAL A 216 -20.71 2.78 -2.57
C VAL A 216 -19.94 2.59 -1.27
N SER A 217 -18.95 3.44 -1.04
CA SER A 217 -18.17 3.46 0.20
C SER A 217 -18.65 4.59 1.11
N PHE A 218 -18.72 4.30 2.40
CA PHE A 218 -19.09 5.25 3.44
C PHE A 218 -18.35 4.92 4.75
N ASN A 219 -18.25 5.87 5.68
CA ASN A 219 -17.54 5.69 6.96
C ASN A 219 -18.33 6.32 8.12
N GLY A 220 -17.74 6.42 9.32
CA GLY A 220 -18.36 7.04 10.50
C GLY A 220 -18.32 8.57 10.52
N GLY A 221 -17.77 9.21 9.48
CA GLY A 221 -17.66 10.67 9.36
C GLY A 221 -16.53 11.28 10.19
N ALA A 222 -15.63 10.49 10.78
CA ALA A 222 -14.48 11.02 11.51
C ALA A 222 -13.31 11.36 10.57
N ASP A 223 -12.63 12.47 10.85
CA ASP A 223 -11.44 12.88 10.11
C ASP A 223 -10.34 11.78 10.19
N PHE A 224 -9.79 11.40 9.03
CA PHE A 224 -8.73 10.39 8.87
C PHE A 224 -9.11 8.91 9.13
N GLU A 225 -10.38 8.52 8.99
CA GLU A 225 -10.74 7.09 8.92
C GLU A 225 -10.13 6.40 7.68
N PHE A 226 -9.30 5.38 7.90
CA PHE A 226 -8.66 4.59 6.83
C PHE A 226 -9.53 3.41 6.34
N LEU A 227 -10.30 2.79 7.23
CA LEU A 227 -11.24 1.72 6.87
C LEU A 227 -12.59 2.32 6.48
N SER A 228 -13.20 1.80 5.42
CA SER A 228 -14.56 2.16 5.00
C SER A 228 -15.50 0.96 5.09
N ILE A 229 -16.80 1.24 5.05
CA ILE A 229 -17.84 0.24 4.81
C ILE A 229 -18.23 0.37 3.34
N THR A 230 -18.07 -0.70 2.57
CA THR A 230 -18.29 -0.70 1.13
C THR A 230 -19.45 -1.63 0.78
N CYS A 231 -20.52 -1.05 0.26
CA CYS A 231 -21.65 -1.77 -0.30
C CYS A 231 -21.36 -2.14 -1.74
N SER A 232 -21.20 -3.44 -2.01
CA SER A 232 -20.90 -3.94 -3.35
C SER A 232 -22.15 -4.10 -4.22
N SER A 233 -22.03 -3.75 -5.51
CA SER A 233 -23.07 -3.91 -6.53
C SER A 233 -24.40 -3.22 -6.18
N VAL A 234 -24.34 -1.94 -5.81
CA VAL A 234 -25.53 -1.12 -5.47
C VAL A 234 -26.44 -0.96 -6.68
N ALA A 235 -27.75 -1.02 -6.46
CA ALA A 235 -28.74 -0.89 -7.53
C ALA A 235 -28.95 0.58 -7.94
N ASP A 236 -29.06 0.81 -9.24
CA ASP A 236 -29.11 2.12 -9.91
C ASP A 236 -30.11 3.10 -9.27
N LYS A 237 -31.27 2.58 -8.84
CA LYS A 237 -32.33 3.33 -8.14
C LYS A 237 -31.91 4.06 -6.84
N TYR A 238 -30.73 3.76 -6.31
CA TYR A 238 -30.10 4.47 -5.19
C TYR A 238 -28.98 5.40 -5.65
N LEU A 239 -28.25 5.07 -6.73
CA LEU A 239 -27.11 5.84 -7.22
C LEU A 239 -27.50 7.28 -7.57
N ASP A 240 -28.67 7.47 -8.21
CA ASP A 240 -29.24 8.80 -8.52
C ASP A 240 -29.56 9.67 -7.28
N LYS A 241 -29.49 9.11 -6.07
CA LYS A 241 -29.92 9.73 -4.80
C LYS A 241 -28.82 9.78 -3.74
N LEU A 242 -27.64 9.27 -4.07
CA LEU A 242 -26.48 9.23 -3.19
C LEU A 242 -25.45 10.23 -3.71
N SER A 243 -24.75 10.90 -2.80
CA SER A 243 -23.67 11.83 -3.14
C SER A 243 -22.61 11.82 -2.04
N PRO A 244 -21.32 11.99 -2.36
CA PRO A 244 -20.27 12.16 -1.35
C PRO A 244 -20.60 13.26 -0.35
N GLY A 245 -20.35 13.01 0.94
CA GLY A 245 -20.70 13.88 2.07
C GLY A 245 -22.15 13.75 2.58
N GLN A 246 -22.95 12.84 2.04
CA GLN A 246 -24.34 12.60 2.47
C GLN A 246 -24.42 11.61 3.64
N ASP A 247 -25.24 11.94 4.64
CA ASP A 247 -25.63 11.01 5.71
C ASP A 247 -26.52 9.88 5.18
N VAL A 248 -26.19 8.64 5.53
CA VAL A 248 -26.90 7.42 5.11
C VAL A 248 -27.18 6.49 6.28
N THR A 249 -28.23 5.69 6.10
CA THR A 249 -28.53 4.50 6.90
C THR A 249 -28.71 3.36 5.92
N VAL A 250 -27.98 2.26 6.06
CA VAL A 250 -28.04 1.15 5.11
C VAL A 250 -28.42 -0.16 5.81
N VAL A 251 -29.20 -0.98 5.13
CA VAL A 251 -29.45 -2.37 5.54
C VAL A 251 -28.86 -3.30 4.50
N GLY A 252 -28.00 -4.23 4.89
CA GLY A 252 -27.39 -5.17 3.96
C GLY A 252 -26.79 -6.40 4.66
N GLU A 253 -26.37 -7.38 3.89
CA GLU A 253 -25.75 -8.61 4.38
C GLU A 253 -24.25 -8.40 4.52
N PHE A 254 -23.69 -8.71 5.69
CA PHE A 254 -22.25 -8.72 5.90
C PHE A 254 -21.62 -9.83 5.06
N LYS A 255 -20.62 -9.47 4.26
CA LYS A 255 -19.88 -10.42 3.41
C LYS A 255 -18.57 -10.82 4.06
N ASP A 256 -17.68 -9.86 4.32
CA ASP A 256 -16.33 -10.07 4.84
C ASP A 256 -15.75 -8.78 5.47
N GLY A 257 -14.79 -8.94 6.37
CA GLY A 257 -13.82 -7.89 6.73
C GLY A 257 -12.52 -8.03 5.95
N GLY A 258 -11.71 -6.97 5.91
CA GLY A 258 -10.38 -7.02 5.32
C GLY A 258 -9.58 -5.72 5.50
N ASP A 259 -8.41 -5.65 4.86
CA ASP A 259 -7.45 -4.52 4.94
C ASP A 259 -8.04 -3.12 4.64
N LEU A 260 -9.19 -3.05 3.96
CA LEU A 260 -9.89 -1.81 3.58
C LEU A 260 -11.18 -1.55 4.38
N GLY A 261 -11.55 -2.45 5.29
CA GLY A 261 -12.72 -2.32 6.16
C GLY A 261 -13.76 -3.42 5.95
N VAL A 262 -15.03 -3.03 5.81
CA VAL A 262 -16.18 -3.95 5.83
C VAL A 262 -16.84 -4.02 4.45
N GLU A 263 -16.91 -5.20 3.85
CA GLU A 263 -17.67 -5.41 2.61
C GLU A 263 -19.08 -5.93 2.90
N MET A 264 -20.06 -5.32 2.26
CA MET A 264 -21.48 -5.68 2.34
C MET A 264 -22.07 -6.00 0.97
N LYS A 265 -23.16 -6.77 0.98
CA LYS A 265 -23.96 -7.13 -0.19
C LYS A 265 -25.44 -6.85 0.04
N SER A 266 -26.21 -6.79 -1.04
CA SER A 266 -27.67 -6.61 -0.99
C SER A 266 -28.09 -5.36 -0.21
N CYS A 267 -27.35 -4.26 -0.37
CA CYS A 267 -27.58 -3.02 0.36
C CYS A 267 -28.85 -2.28 -0.08
N ASP A 268 -29.59 -1.77 0.91
CA ASP A 268 -30.82 -0.98 0.80
C ASP A 268 -30.61 0.33 1.58
N PHE A 269 -30.61 1.47 0.87
CA PHE A 269 -30.37 2.84 1.37
C PHE A 269 -31.69 3.63 1.49
#